data_AF-A0A497MSH6-F1
#
_entry.id   AF-A0A497MSH6-F1
#
_cell.length_a   1.000
_cell.length_b   1.000
_cell.length_c   1.000
_cell.angle_alpha   90.00
_cell.angle_beta   90.00
_cell.angle_gamma   90.00
#
_symmetry.space_group_name_H-M   'P 1'
#
loop_
_entity.id
_entity.type
_entity.pdbx_description
1 polymer ?
#
loop_
_entity_poly.entity_id
_entity_poly.type
_entity_poly.pdbx_seq_one_letter_code
_entity_poly.pdbx_strand_id
1 'polypeptide(L)'
;FLYHVGHDTGLATYGEREVMAALRASNVKTLLVSEGLGRVELKIRCSGCGYEETEIMDEEEVAEFEQALSERKCPRCGNSSLEVAEKRDLIEVLADMAEEAKAEFEVISEETEEGAMLKEGFGGIAAILRFRQYQ
;
A
#
# COMPACT_ATOMS: atom_id res chain seq x y z
N PHE A 1 -1.87 -11.10 -14.70
CA PHE A 1 -1.08 -9.85 -14.68
C PHE A 1 0.10 -9.89 -15.65
N LEU A 2 1.07 -10.81 -15.50
CA LEU A 2 2.30 -10.86 -16.32
C LEU A 2 2.08 -10.81 -17.84
N TYR A 3 1.03 -11.47 -18.34
CA TYR A 3 0.63 -11.36 -19.75
C TYR A 3 0.44 -9.92 -20.22
N HIS A 4 -0.25 -9.09 -19.43
CA HIS A 4 -0.56 -7.71 -19.78
C HIS A 4 0.67 -6.80 -19.79
N VAL A 5 1.62 -7.08 -18.89
CA VAL A 5 2.93 -6.41 -18.84
C VAL A 5 3.76 -6.83 -20.06
N GLY A 6 3.93 -8.13 -20.30
CA GLY A 6 4.77 -8.63 -21.40
C GLY A 6 4.24 -8.32 -22.82
N HIS A 7 2.97 -7.95 -22.96
CA HIS A 7 2.35 -7.57 -24.24
C HIS A 7 1.99 -6.07 -24.32
N ASP A 8 2.44 -5.24 -23.37
CA ASP A 8 2.21 -3.79 -23.34
C ASP A 8 0.73 -3.38 -23.58
N THR A 9 -0.19 -4.18 -23.05
CA THR A 9 -1.62 -3.96 -23.26
C THR A 9 -2.13 -2.71 -22.54
N GLY A 10 -1.37 -2.15 -21.59
CA GLY A 10 -1.79 -1.01 -20.74
C GLY A 10 -2.87 -1.36 -19.72
N LEU A 11 -3.17 -2.65 -19.53
CA LEU A 11 -4.18 -3.16 -18.57
C LEU A 11 -3.55 -3.71 -17.30
N ALA A 12 -2.31 -3.35 -17.01
CA ALA A 12 -1.60 -3.75 -15.80
C ALA A 12 -0.93 -2.53 -15.16
N THR A 13 -0.90 -2.51 -13.83
CA THR A 13 -0.13 -1.55 -13.04
C THR A 13 0.44 -2.28 -11.83
N TYR A 14 1.54 -1.79 -11.27
CA TYR A 14 2.22 -2.40 -10.14
C TYR A 14 2.95 -1.33 -9.32
N GLY A 15 3.33 -1.68 -8.09
CA GLY A 15 3.84 -0.76 -7.10
C GLY A 15 2.73 -0.15 -6.25
N GLU A 16 3.04 0.07 -4.97
CA GLU A 16 2.09 0.59 -3.97
C GLU A 16 1.37 1.85 -4.45
N ARG A 17 2.12 2.87 -4.85
CA ARG A 17 1.57 4.19 -5.19
C ARG A 17 0.63 4.12 -6.40
N GLU A 18 1.07 3.48 -7.47
CA GLU A 18 0.32 3.37 -8.73
C GLU A 18 -0.94 2.51 -8.55
N VAL A 19 -0.84 1.40 -7.81
CA VAL A 19 -1.97 0.52 -7.54
C VAL A 19 -2.99 1.19 -6.62
N MET A 20 -2.55 1.85 -5.54
CA MET A 20 -3.45 2.60 -4.66
C MET A 20 -4.15 3.74 -5.41
N ALA A 21 -3.46 4.42 -6.33
CA ALA A 21 -4.07 5.43 -7.18
C ALA A 21 -5.15 4.84 -8.11
N ALA A 22 -4.89 3.68 -8.71
CA ALA A 22 -5.86 2.98 -9.55
C ALA A 22 -7.07 2.47 -8.75
N LEU A 23 -6.87 2.01 -7.51
CA LEU A 23 -7.95 1.61 -6.59
C LEU A 23 -8.84 2.80 -6.25
N ARG A 24 -8.27 3.94 -5.85
CA ARG A 24 -9.02 5.18 -5.59
C ARG A 24 -9.80 5.66 -6.80
N ALA A 25 -9.26 5.46 -8.01
CA ALA A 25 -9.95 5.76 -9.26
C ALA A 25 -10.98 4.69 -9.70
N SER A 26 -11.19 3.64 -8.90
CA SER A 26 -12.04 2.50 -9.23
C SER A 26 -11.72 1.87 -10.60
N ASN A 27 -10.45 1.88 -11.02
CA ASN A 27 -10.00 1.32 -12.30
C ASN A 27 -9.37 -0.08 -12.15
N VAL A 28 -9.33 -0.64 -10.95
CA VAL A 28 -8.78 -2.00 -10.73
C VAL A 28 -9.85 -3.05 -10.92
N LYS A 29 -9.62 -4.03 -11.78
CA LYS A 29 -10.45 -5.23 -11.92
C LYS A 29 -10.09 -6.27 -10.87
N THR A 30 -8.80 -6.60 -10.78
CA THR A 30 -8.27 -7.62 -9.88
C THR A 30 -7.00 -7.08 -9.25
N LEU A 31 -6.96 -7.04 -7.91
CA LEU A 31 -5.81 -6.68 -7.10
C LEU A 31 -5.08 -7.96 -6.69
N LEU A 32 -3.75 -7.96 -6.85
CA LEU A 32 -2.86 -9.07 -6.55
C LEU A 32 -1.85 -8.59 -5.51
N VAL A 33 -1.79 -9.26 -4.35
CA VAL A 33 -0.87 -8.89 -3.26
C VAL A 33 -0.09 -10.11 -2.82
N SER A 34 1.24 -9.96 -2.70
CA SER A 34 2.11 -11.01 -2.19
C SER A 34 1.85 -11.25 -0.70
N GLU A 35 1.83 -12.52 -0.27
CA GLU A 35 1.62 -12.84 1.15
C GLU A 35 2.73 -12.32 2.06
N GLY A 36 4.00 -12.33 1.63
CA GLY A 36 5.10 -11.76 2.40
C GLY A 36 5.39 -10.30 2.07
N LEU A 37 4.35 -9.47 1.88
CA LEU A 37 4.52 -8.03 1.68
C LEU A 37 5.25 -7.38 2.86
N GLY A 38 4.87 -7.73 4.11
CA GLY A 38 5.58 -7.29 5.32
C GLY A 38 5.55 -5.79 5.59
N ARG A 39 4.51 -5.09 5.10
CA ARG A 39 4.36 -3.63 5.21
C ARG A 39 3.11 -3.26 5.98
N VAL A 40 3.14 -2.11 6.62
CA VAL A 40 2.04 -1.62 7.47
C VAL A 40 1.71 -0.18 7.15
N GLU A 41 0.45 0.17 7.34
CA GLU A 41 -0.03 1.55 7.35
C GLU A 41 -0.09 2.07 8.79
N LEU A 42 0.61 3.16 9.06
CA LEU A 42 0.57 3.87 10.34
C LEU A 42 -0.27 5.13 10.19
N LYS A 43 -1.29 5.27 11.04
CA LYS A 43 -2.01 6.52 11.22
C LYS A 43 -1.37 7.31 12.35
N ILE A 44 -0.76 8.43 12.00
CA ILE A 44 -0.09 9.34 12.95
C ILE A 44 -1.06 10.44 13.31
N ARG A 45 -1.14 10.77 14.60
CA ARG A 45 -2.01 11.83 15.11
C ARG A 45 -1.27 12.75 16.07
N CYS A 46 -1.58 14.04 16.01
CA CYS A 46 -1.15 15.02 17.00
C CYS A 46 -2.21 15.16 18.10
N SER A 47 -1.89 14.76 19.33
CA SER A 47 -2.81 14.90 20.48
C SER A 47 -3.10 16.35 20.86
N GLY A 48 -2.20 17.29 20.51
CA GLY A 48 -2.36 18.71 20.84
C GLY A 48 -3.28 19.51 19.90
N CYS A 49 -3.35 19.17 18.61
CA CYS A 49 -4.16 19.94 17.64
C CYS A 49 -5.03 19.10 16.71
N GLY A 50 -4.95 17.77 16.79
CA GLY A 50 -5.71 16.84 15.95
C GLY A 50 -5.23 16.75 14.50
N TYR A 51 -4.00 17.16 14.19
CA TYR A 51 -3.38 16.84 12.90
C TYR A 51 -3.32 15.32 12.72
N GLU A 52 -3.59 14.83 11.51
CA GLU A 52 -3.48 13.41 11.14
C GLU A 52 -2.72 13.28 9.83
N GLU A 53 -1.86 12.27 9.74
CA GLU A 53 -1.19 11.84 8.53
C GLU A 53 -1.06 10.32 8.51
N THR A 54 -0.78 9.77 7.33
CA THR A 54 -0.62 8.34 7.12
C THR A 54 0.72 8.07 6.49
N GLU A 55 1.45 7.08 7.01
CA GLU A 55 2.74 6.63 6.49
C GLU A 55 2.68 5.12 6.25
N ILE A 56 3.28 4.66 5.15
CA ILE A 56 3.39 3.23 4.85
C ILE A 56 4.87 2.84 4.84
N MET A 57 5.24 1.85 5.64
CA MET A 57 6.62 1.44 5.83
C MET A 57 6.74 -0.07 6.06
N ASP A 58 7.97 -0.58 6.06
CA ASP A 58 8.23 -1.97 6.38
C ASP A 58 7.96 -2.19 7.88
N GLU A 59 7.36 -3.33 8.23
CA GLU A 59 6.96 -3.61 9.60
C GLU A 59 8.15 -3.59 10.58
N GLU A 60 9.33 -3.99 10.09
CA GLU A 60 10.57 -4.00 10.85
C GLU A 60 11.07 -2.59 11.23
N GLU A 61 10.70 -1.56 10.46
CA GLU A 61 11.12 -0.17 10.68
C GLU A 61 10.24 0.58 11.69
N VAL A 62 9.07 0.03 12.02
CA VAL A 62 8.06 0.71 12.86
C VAL A 62 8.62 1.09 14.23
N ALA A 63 9.39 0.21 14.86
CA ALA A 63 9.92 0.45 16.20
C ALA A 63 10.93 1.60 16.24
N GLU A 64 11.74 1.76 15.19
CA GLU A 64 12.66 2.89 15.04
C GLU A 64 11.88 4.18 14.72
N PHE A 65 10.87 4.07 13.85
CA PHE A 65 10.02 5.19 13.48
C PHE A 65 9.27 5.78 14.69
N GLU A 66 8.65 4.94 15.53
CA GLU A 66 7.94 5.39 16.74
C GLU A 66 8.85 6.15 17.72
N GLN A 67 10.09 5.68 17.89
CA GLN A 67 11.08 6.37 18.72
C GLN A 67 11.39 7.75 18.14
N ALA A 68 11.70 7.83 16.84
CA ALA A 68 11.98 9.08 16.16
C ALA A 68 10.77 10.03 16.14
N LEU A 69 9.54 9.51 16.10
CA LEU A 69 8.31 10.29 16.05
C LEU A 69 8.14 11.17 17.29
N SER A 70 8.55 10.67 18.46
CA SER A 70 8.47 11.41 19.73
C SER A 70 9.29 12.71 19.73
N GLU A 71 10.36 12.76 18.93
CA GLU A 71 11.24 13.92 18.78
C GLU A 71 10.76 14.87 17.65
N ARG A 72 9.92 14.39 16.73
CA ARG A 72 9.39 15.18 15.63
C ARG A 72 8.39 16.21 16.15
N LYS A 73 8.42 17.41 15.54
CA LYS A 73 7.45 18.46 15.79
C LYS A 73 6.28 18.32 14.84
N CYS A 74 5.06 18.48 15.37
CA CYS A 74 3.87 18.52 14.55
C CYS A 74 3.96 19.64 13.50
N PRO A 75 3.76 19.36 12.20
CA PRO A 75 3.87 20.38 11.15
C PRO A 75 2.80 21.47 11.26
N ARG A 76 1.69 21.20 11.97
CA ARG A 76 0.58 22.13 12.12
C ARG A 76 0.72 23.08 13.31
N CYS A 77 1.16 22.59 14.48
CA CYS A 77 1.22 23.39 15.71
C CYS A 77 2.62 23.52 16.32
N GLY A 78 3.61 22.80 15.82
CA GLY A 78 5.00 22.85 16.28
C GLY A 78 5.29 22.10 17.58
N ASN A 79 4.29 21.49 18.22
CA ASN A 79 4.47 20.71 19.45
C ASN A 79 5.00 19.30 19.16
N SER A 80 5.81 18.77 20.06
CA SER A 80 6.25 17.37 20.07
C SER A 80 5.20 16.49 20.73
N SER A 81 4.08 16.32 20.04
CA SER A 81 2.90 15.58 20.53
C SER A 81 2.31 14.69 19.43
N LEU A 82 3.16 14.22 18.52
CA LEU A 82 2.80 13.23 17.50
C LEU A 82 2.92 11.83 18.10
N GLU A 83 1.94 10.98 17.80
CA GLU A 83 1.90 9.59 18.22
C GLU A 83 1.30 8.72 17.12
N VAL A 84 1.65 7.43 17.11
CA VAL A 84 0.98 6.44 16.26
C VAL A 84 -0.38 6.14 16.92
N ALA A 85 -1.45 6.55 16.26
CA ALA A 85 -2.82 6.29 16.70
C ALA A 85 -3.32 4.91 16.27
N GLU A 86 -2.83 4.42 15.13
CA GLU A 86 -3.25 3.13 14.56
C GLU A 86 -2.11 2.52 13.73
N LYS A 87 -1.96 1.20 13.79
CA LYS A 87 -1.09 0.40 12.94
C LYS A 87 -1.96 -0.69 12.32
N ARG A 88 -1.95 -0.79 10.99
CA ARG A 88 -2.72 -1.79 10.24
C ARG A 88 -1.83 -2.52 9.25
N ASP A 89 -2.09 -3.80 9.06
CA ASP A 89 -1.42 -4.57 8.00
C ASP A 89 -1.83 -4.02 6.62
N LEU A 90 -0.85 -3.82 5.72
CA LEU A 90 -1.12 -3.21 4.42
C LEU A 90 -1.99 -4.12 3.53
N ILE A 91 -1.94 -5.45 3.69
CA ILE A 91 -2.81 -6.39 2.99
C ILE A 91 -4.26 -6.17 3.42
N GLU A 92 -4.53 -5.94 4.71
CA GLU A 92 -5.87 -5.59 5.21
C GLU A 92 -6.36 -4.25 4.65
N VAL A 93 -5.51 -3.22 4.65
CA VAL A 93 -5.84 -1.91 4.07
C VAL A 93 -6.17 -2.03 2.58
N LEU A 94 -5.38 -2.81 1.84
CA LEU A 94 -5.60 -3.04 0.41
C LEU A 94 -6.87 -3.85 0.14
N ALA A 95 -7.24 -4.79 1.03
CA ALA A 95 -8.49 -5.52 0.94
C ALA A 95 -9.71 -4.58 1.06
N ASP A 96 -9.70 -3.67 2.03
CA ASP A 96 -10.76 -2.66 2.19
C ASP A 96 -10.86 -1.76 0.94
N MET A 97 -9.71 -1.28 0.44
CA MET A 97 -9.68 -0.47 -0.78
C MET A 97 -10.19 -1.23 -2.01
N ALA A 98 -9.91 -2.53 -2.10
CA ALA A 98 -10.42 -3.37 -3.18
C ALA A 98 -11.94 -3.53 -3.08
N GLU A 99 -12.48 -3.73 -1.89
CA GLU A 99 -13.93 -3.79 -1.65
C GLU A 99 -14.62 -2.49 -2.08
N GLU A 100 -14.11 -1.33 -1.66
CA GLU A 100 -14.61 -0.02 -2.06
C GLU A 100 -14.58 0.18 -3.58
N ALA A 101 -13.49 -0.25 -4.23
CA ALA A 101 -13.31 -0.19 -5.68
C ALA A 101 -14.07 -1.29 -6.44
N LYS A 102 -14.78 -2.18 -5.72
CA LYS A 102 -15.47 -3.38 -6.25
C LYS A 102 -14.56 -4.31 -7.06
N ALA A 103 -13.29 -4.35 -6.69
CA ALA A 103 -12.27 -5.17 -7.33
C ALA A 103 -12.24 -6.57 -6.70
N GLU A 104 -11.83 -7.57 -7.49
CA GLU A 104 -11.44 -8.87 -6.95
C GLU A 104 -10.12 -8.70 -6.18
N PHE A 105 -9.96 -9.41 -5.06
CA PHE A 105 -8.77 -9.37 -4.22
C PHE A 105 -8.17 -10.77 -4.11
N GLU A 106 -6.91 -10.92 -4.52
CA GLU A 106 -6.20 -12.19 -4.48
C GLU A 106 -4.85 -12.03 -3.76
N VAL A 107 -4.62 -12.90 -2.76
CA VAL A 107 -3.32 -13.03 -2.10
C VAL A 107 -2.54 -14.13 -2.80
N ILE A 108 -1.31 -13.82 -3.20
CA ILE A 108 -0.45 -14.70 -3.99
C ILE A 108 0.69 -15.22 -3.11
N SER A 109 0.83 -16.54 -3.07
CA SER A 109 1.90 -17.20 -2.35
C SER A 109 3.24 -17.12 -3.09
N GLU A 110 4.32 -16.98 -2.33
CA GLU A 110 5.70 -16.96 -2.85
C GLU A 110 6.24 -18.34 -3.23
N GLU A 111 5.48 -19.42 -3.01
CA GLU A 111 5.88 -20.79 -3.34
C GLU A 111 5.97 -21.08 -4.85
N THR A 112 5.44 -20.18 -5.68
CA THR A 112 5.46 -20.27 -7.14
C THR A 112 6.47 -19.30 -7.74
N GLU A 113 7.04 -19.62 -8.91
CA GLU A 113 7.95 -18.70 -9.61
C GLU A 113 7.29 -17.35 -9.90
N GLU A 114 6.01 -17.36 -10.28
CA GLU A 114 5.24 -16.15 -10.55
C GLU A 114 4.97 -15.33 -9.28
N GLY A 115 4.72 -15.99 -8.15
CA GLY A 115 4.52 -15.34 -6.86
C GLY A 115 5.79 -14.71 -6.31
N ALA A 116 6.91 -15.43 -6.38
CA ALA A 116 8.23 -14.88 -6.04
C ALA A 116 8.56 -13.66 -6.93
N MET A 117 8.28 -13.76 -8.24
CA MET A 117 8.47 -12.65 -9.18
C MET A 117 7.58 -11.44 -8.84
N LEU A 118 6.34 -11.65 -8.40
CA LEU A 118 5.46 -10.57 -7.97
C LEU A 118 6.10 -9.75 -6.84
N LYS A 119 6.68 -10.42 -5.84
CA LYS A 119 7.36 -9.75 -4.73
C LYS A 119 8.65 -9.08 -5.16
N GLU A 120 9.58 -9.85 -5.71
CA GLU A 120 10.95 -9.38 -5.98
C GLU A 120 11.03 -8.41 -7.18
N GLY A 121 10.24 -8.67 -8.21
CA GLY A 121 10.27 -7.91 -9.47
C GLY A 121 9.30 -6.72 -9.52
N PHE A 122 8.20 -6.79 -8.76
CA PHE A 122 7.12 -5.80 -8.83
C PHE A 122 6.75 -5.17 -7.47
N GLY A 123 7.51 -5.47 -6.41
CA GLY A 123 7.31 -4.89 -5.08
C GLY A 123 6.11 -5.45 -4.33
N GLY A 124 5.62 -6.63 -4.73
CA GLY A 124 4.59 -7.38 -4.01
C GLY A 124 3.16 -6.88 -4.17
N ILE A 125 2.93 -5.81 -4.94
CA ILE A 125 1.59 -5.23 -5.17
C ILE A 125 1.41 -4.99 -6.67
N ALA A 126 0.41 -5.64 -7.27
CA ALA A 126 0.07 -5.48 -8.67
C ALA A 126 -1.44 -5.49 -8.90
N ALA A 127 -1.87 -4.97 -10.04
CA ALA A 127 -3.28 -4.94 -10.41
C ALA A 127 -3.49 -5.13 -11.91
N ILE A 128 -4.60 -5.80 -12.25
CA ILE A 128 -5.18 -5.81 -13.59
C ILE A 128 -6.24 -4.73 -13.63
N LEU A 129 -6.20 -3.89 -14.67
CA LEU A 129 -7.09 -2.74 -14.80
C LEU A 129 -8.35 -3.07 -15.62
N ARG A 130 -9.43 -2.33 -15.36
CA ARG A 130 -10.66 -2.37 -16.15
C ARG A 130 -10.48 -1.64 -17.49
N PHE A 131 -9.79 -0.50 -17.45
CA PHE A 131 -9.50 0.35 -18.59
C PHE A 131 -8.00 0.62 -18.69
N ARG A 132 -7.53 0.87 -19.92
CA ARG A 132 -6.12 1.16 -20.16
C ARG A 132 -5.70 2.42 -19.43
N GLN A 133 -4.62 2.36 -18.67
CA GLN A 133 -3.92 3.55 -18.20
C GLN A 133 -2.91 3.95 -19.27
N TYR A 134 -3.02 5.18 -19.76
CA TYR A 134 -1.93 5.79 -20.52
C TYR A 134 -0.90 6.27 -19.49
N GLN A 135 0.27 5.62 -19.47
CA GLN A 135 1.45 6.12 -18.78
C GLN A 135 2.15 7.17 -19.65
#